data_AF-A0A3N6LX12-F1
#
_entry.id   AF-A0A3N6LX12-F1
#
_cell.length_a   1.000
_cell.length_b   1.000
_cell.length_c   1.000
_cell.angle_alpha   90.00
_cell.angle_beta   90.00
_cell.angle_gamma   90.00
#
_symmetry.space_group_name_H-M   'P 1'
#
loop_
_entity.id
_entity.type
_entity.pdbx_description
1 polymer ?
#
loop_
_entity_poly.entity_id
_entity_poly.type
_entity_poly.pdbx_seq_one_letter_code
_entity_poly.pdbx_strand_id
1 'polypeptide(L)'
;MFGAVAVFSLLIGFVLGGYVSAPEEPEVSPEPTAFTAESSLYDERIVHTFTPKVDQLLEYRVSYHVQSKPGPSIETVENRTESLSSDTPLVIEIENREPDTEYWVDIRIFDEFDRLVFDARISVGR
;
A
#
# COMPACT_ATOMS: atom_id res chain seq x y z
N MET A 1 13.60 13.10 -28.58
CA MET A 1 14.26 14.07 -27.69
C MET A 1 13.40 15.32 -27.70
N PHE A 2 12.42 15.40 -26.79
CA PHE A 2 11.51 16.54 -26.69
C PHE A 2 11.84 17.30 -25.42
N GLY A 3 12.19 18.57 -25.60
CA GLY A 3 12.47 19.49 -24.51
C GLY A 3 11.20 20.04 -23.88
N ALA A 4 11.38 20.61 -22.70
CA ALA A 4 10.54 21.68 -22.18
C ALA A 4 11.44 22.56 -21.31
N VAL A 5 11.75 23.74 -21.83
CA VAL A 5 12.32 24.86 -21.06
C VAL A 5 11.14 25.48 -20.32
N ALA A 6 11.13 25.41 -19.00
CA ALA A 6 10.22 26.20 -18.19
C ALA A 6 10.94 27.49 -17.76
N VAL A 7 10.67 28.56 -18.49
CA VAL A 7 10.92 29.94 -18.06
C VAL A 7 9.92 30.25 -16.95
N PHE A 8 10.38 30.65 -15.77
CA PHE A 8 9.51 31.32 -14.81
C PHE A 8 10.07 32.69 -14.42
N SER A 9 9.21 33.67 -14.63
CA SER A 9 9.42 35.11 -14.59
C SER A 9 9.76 35.60 -13.19
N LEU A 10 10.77 36.47 -13.13
CA LEU A 10 11.09 37.30 -11.97
C LEU A 10 9.99 38.35 -11.76
N LEU A 11 9.10 38.15 -10.80
CA LEU A 11 8.19 39.20 -10.33
C LEU A 11 8.90 40.04 -9.27
N ILE A 12 9.32 41.24 -9.65
CA ILE A 12 9.75 42.30 -8.73
C ILE A 12 8.49 42.85 -8.04
N GLY A 13 8.32 42.56 -6.75
CA GLY A 13 7.25 43.11 -5.92
C GLY A 13 7.68 44.38 -5.18
N PHE A 14 6.97 45.48 -5.42
CA PHE A 14 7.05 46.73 -4.67
C PHE A 14 6.53 46.55 -3.23
N VAL A 15 7.26 47.02 -2.22
CA VAL A 15 6.86 46.93 -0.80
C VAL A 15 6.06 48.17 -0.40
N LEU A 16 4.76 47.99 -0.18
CA LEU A 16 3.92 48.90 0.61
C LEU A 16 3.03 48.07 1.54
N GLY A 17 3.45 47.94 2.81
CA GLY A 17 2.53 47.87 3.96
C GLY A 17 1.55 46.69 4.10
N GLY A 18 1.84 45.51 3.55
CA GLY A 18 1.05 44.31 3.80
C GLY A 18 1.95 43.16 4.24
N TYR A 19 1.57 42.43 5.30
CA TYR A 19 2.15 41.13 5.58
C TYR A 19 1.88 40.23 4.37
N VAL A 20 2.89 40.03 3.53
CA VAL A 20 2.83 39.05 2.44
C VAL A 20 3.08 37.70 3.10
N SER A 21 2.03 36.89 3.29
CA SER A 21 2.23 35.47 3.53
C SER A 21 3.01 34.92 2.35
N ALA A 22 4.15 34.27 2.61
CA ALA A 22 4.89 33.59 1.57
C ALA A 22 3.94 32.61 0.84
N PRO A 23 4.03 32.46 -0.49
CA PRO A 23 3.31 31.39 -1.17
C PRO A 23 3.69 30.07 -0.50
N GLU A 24 2.68 29.31 -0.06
CA GLU A 24 2.90 27.97 0.49
C GLU A 24 3.73 27.18 -0.53
N GLU A 25 4.86 26.67 -0.08
CA GLU A 25 5.76 25.85 -0.89
C GLU A 25 4.95 24.68 -1.46
N PRO A 26 5.08 24.34 -2.76
CA PRO A 26 4.28 23.27 -3.35
C PRO A 26 4.49 21.98 -2.53
N GLU A 27 3.40 21.42 -2.02
CA GLU A 27 3.45 20.19 -1.23
C GLU A 27 4.08 19.09 -2.09
N VAL A 28 5.31 18.72 -1.74
CA VAL A 28 6.00 17.59 -2.36
C VAL A 28 5.23 16.34 -1.98
N SER A 29 4.78 15.57 -2.98
CA SER A 29 4.12 14.28 -2.73
C SER A 29 4.99 13.43 -1.79
N PRO A 30 4.43 12.90 -0.69
CA PRO A 30 5.20 12.19 0.31
C PRO A 30 5.86 10.95 -0.30
N GLU A 31 6.98 10.52 0.30
CA GLU A 31 7.63 9.27 -0.09
C GLU A 31 6.66 8.08 0.05
N PRO A 32 6.71 7.09 -0.84
CA PRO A 32 5.85 5.92 -0.74
C PRO A 32 6.06 5.14 0.56
N THR A 33 4.97 4.74 1.21
CA THR A 33 5.04 4.00 2.47
C THR A 33 5.51 2.57 2.25
N ALA A 34 6.58 2.16 2.94
CA ALA A 34 7.02 0.77 2.93
C ALA A 34 6.10 -0.13 3.78
N PHE A 35 5.96 -1.39 3.39
CA PHE A 35 5.21 -2.41 4.12
C PHE A 35 6.13 -3.48 4.73
N THR A 36 5.64 -4.10 5.81
CA THR A 36 6.15 -5.37 6.34
C THR A 36 5.08 -6.44 6.16
N ALA A 37 5.50 -7.70 6.06
CA ALA A 37 4.59 -8.83 5.92
C ALA A 37 5.01 -9.96 6.86
N GLU A 38 4.04 -10.47 7.62
CA GLU A 38 4.23 -11.55 8.59
C GLU A 38 3.12 -12.59 8.44
N SER A 39 3.44 -13.86 8.69
CA SER A 39 2.51 -14.97 8.58
C SER A 39 2.50 -15.77 9.88
N SER A 40 1.31 -16.03 10.42
CA SER A 40 1.09 -16.88 11.59
C SER A 40 0.27 -18.10 11.21
N LEU A 41 0.79 -19.28 11.54
CA LEU A 41 0.13 -20.56 11.31
C LEU A 41 -0.54 -21.05 12.58
N TYR A 42 -1.82 -21.38 12.49
CA TYR A 42 -2.60 -22.03 13.53
C TYR A 42 -3.15 -23.37 13.02
N ASP A 43 -3.72 -24.18 13.90
CA ASP A 43 -4.22 -25.51 13.54
C ASP A 43 -5.24 -25.45 12.39
N GLU A 44 -6.23 -24.56 12.49
CA GLU A 44 -7.33 -24.46 11.51
C GLU A 44 -7.27 -23.21 10.63
N ARG A 45 -6.33 -22.30 10.85
CA ARG A 45 -6.24 -21.04 10.10
C ARG A 45 -4.83 -20.56 9.83
N ILE A 46 -4.65 -19.77 8.79
CA ILE A 46 -3.44 -19.01 8.49
C ILE A 46 -3.80 -17.53 8.51
N VAL A 47 -2.99 -16.71 9.20
CA VAL A 47 -3.19 -15.26 9.28
C VAL A 47 -1.98 -14.58 8.65
N HIS A 48 -2.21 -13.76 7.64
CA HIS A 48 -1.21 -12.89 7.04
C HIS A 48 -1.49 -11.45 7.39
N THR A 49 -0.48 -10.75 7.87
CA THR A 49 -0.57 -9.35 8.26
C THR A 49 0.39 -8.52 7.42
N PHE A 50 -0.14 -7.49 6.77
CA PHE A 50 0.62 -6.52 5.99
C PHE A 50 0.51 -5.16 6.66
N THR A 51 1.62 -4.72 7.26
CA THR A 51 1.65 -3.53 8.10
C THR A 51 2.41 -2.41 7.39
N PRO A 52 1.76 -1.29 7.04
CA PRO A 52 2.47 -0.13 6.53
C PRO A 52 3.30 0.51 7.66
N LYS A 53 4.50 1.00 7.33
CA LYS A 53 5.40 1.68 8.28
C LYS A 53 5.01 3.15 8.46
N VAL A 54 3.75 3.42 8.78
CA VAL A 54 3.20 4.76 9.01
C VAL A 54 2.12 4.70 10.08
N ASP A 55 2.12 5.65 11.00
CA ASP A 55 1.13 5.67 12.10
C ASP A 55 -0.20 6.31 11.68
N GLN A 56 -0.16 7.15 10.66
CA GLN A 56 -1.35 7.80 10.11
C GLN A 56 -2.17 6.79 9.31
N LEU A 57 -3.49 6.88 9.44
CA LEU A 57 -4.42 6.10 8.64
C LEU A 57 -4.46 6.67 7.22
N LEU A 58 -3.92 5.92 6.26
CA LEU A 58 -3.85 6.32 4.85
C LEU A 58 -4.70 5.39 3.99
N GLU A 59 -5.18 5.91 2.86
CA GLU A 59 -5.96 5.14 1.90
C GLU A 59 -5.03 4.37 0.96
N TYR A 60 -5.30 3.08 0.80
CA TYR A 60 -4.60 2.19 -0.11
C TYR A 60 -5.60 1.43 -0.98
N ARG A 61 -5.19 1.10 -2.20
CA ARG A 61 -5.90 0.15 -3.05
C ARG A 61 -5.19 -1.19 -3.02
N VAL A 62 -5.91 -2.22 -2.61
CA VAL A 62 -5.40 -3.57 -2.38
C VAL A 62 -6.02 -4.54 -3.38
N SER A 63 -5.19 -5.40 -3.97
CA SER A 63 -5.62 -6.57 -4.72
C SER A 63 -4.88 -7.79 -4.20
N TYR A 64 -5.57 -8.89 -3.95
CA TYR A 64 -4.93 -10.14 -3.57
C TYR A 64 -5.65 -11.37 -4.11
N HIS A 65 -4.91 -12.45 -4.27
CA HIS A 65 -5.40 -13.75 -4.70
C HIS A 65 -4.83 -14.85 -3.81
N VAL A 66 -5.71 -15.64 -3.23
CA VAL A 66 -5.38 -16.77 -2.37
C VAL A 66 -5.69 -18.07 -3.11
N GLN A 67 -4.76 -19.01 -3.11
CA GLN A 67 -4.88 -20.30 -3.79
C GLN A 67 -4.24 -21.43 -2.96
N SER A 68 -4.86 -22.61 -2.93
CA SER A 68 -4.20 -23.83 -2.42
C SER A 68 -3.33 -24.50 -3.49
N LYS A 69 -2.30 -25.24 -3.09
CA LYS A 69 -1.35 -25.88 -4.00
C LYS A 69 -1.30 -27.40 -3.81
N PRO A 70 -1.52 -28.21 -4.86
CA PRO A 70 -2.07 -27.88 -6.17
C PRO A 70 -3.60 -27.86 -6.12
N GLY A 71 -4.22 -26.68 -6.07
CA GLY A 71 -5.65 -26.58 -5.82
C GLY A 71 -6.30 -25.31 -6.36
N PRO A 72 -7.59 -25.12 -6.07
CA PRO A 72 -8.38 -24.00 -6.57
C PRO A 72 -7.99 -22.67 -5.90
N SER A 73 -8.39 -21.58 -6.55
CA SER A 73 -8.50 -20.26 -5.92
C SER A 73 -9.51 -20.34 -4.78
N ILE A 74 -9.15 -19.73 -3.65
CA ILE A 74 -9.97 -19.66 -2.44
C ILE A 74 -10.63 -18.29 -2.38
N GLU A 75 -9.85 -17.24 -2.64
CA GLU A 75 -10.32 -15.87 -2.56
C GLU A 75 -9.61 -15.01 -3.60
N THR A 76 -10.36 -14.11 -4.23
CA THR A 76 -9.81 -13.07 -5.11
C THR A 76 -10.46 -11.75 -4.73
N VAL A 77 -9.62 -10.77 -4.41
CA VAL A 77 -10.00 -9.38 -4.17
C VAL A 77 -9.27 -8.51 -5.17
N GLU A 78 -10.01 -7.65 -5.86
CA GLU A 78 -9.46 -6.73 -6.84
C GLU A 78 -9.81 -5.30 -6.47
N ASN A 79 -8.78 -4.44 -6.41
CA ASN A 79 -8.91 -2.99 -6.31
C ASN A 79 -9.79 -2.51 -5.14
N ARG A 80 -9.73 -3.20 -4.00
CA ARG A 80 -10.46 -2.83 -2.79
C ARG A 80 -9.74 -1.68 -2.10
N THR A 81 -10.46 -0.60 -1.84
CA THR A 81 -9.94 0.51 -1.03
C THR A 81 -9.95 0.12 0.44
N GLU A 82 -8.83 0.35 1.13
CA GLU A 82 -8.62 0.08 2.53
C GLU A 82 -7.93 1.25 3.21
N SER A 83 -8.32 1.54 4.46
CA SER A 83 -7.64 2.53 5.29
C SER A 83 -6.70 1.81 6.24
N LEU A 84 -5.39 1.96 6.05
CA LEU A 84 -4.36 1.19 6.77
C LEU A 84 -3.37 2.10 7.51
N SER A 85 -2.86 1.60 8.63
CA SER A 85 -1.75 2.19 9.41
C SER A 85 -0.96 1.10 10.14
N SER A 86 0.08 1.48 10.87
CA SER A 86 0.86 0.58 11.73
C SER A 86 -0.01 -0.11 12.78
N ASP A 87 -1.02 0.59 13.31
CA ASP A 87 -1.99 0.08 14.29
C ASP A 87 -3.22 -0.59 13.66
N THR A 88 -3.47 -0.36 12.37
CA THR A 88 -4.58 -0.94 11.60
C THR A 88 -4.04 -1.59 10.31
N PRO A 89 -3.37 -2.74 10.42
CA PRO A 89 -2.78 -3.41 9.26
C PRO A 89 -3.84 -4.15 8.43
N LEU A 90 -3.49 -4.47 7.19
CA LEU A 90 -4.30 -5.38 6.38
C LEU A 90 -4.10 -6.82 6.89
N VAL A 91 -5.20 -7.52 7.14
CA VAL A 91 -5.19 -8.92 7.57
C VAL A 91 -5.90 -9.77 6.52
N ILE A 92 -5.24 -10.83 6.06
CA ILE A 92 -5.82 -11.87 5.21
C ILE A 92 -5.82 -13.16 6.00
N GLU A 93 -7.00 -13.75 6.21
CA GLU A 93 -7.18 -15.01 6.93
C GLU A 93 -7.61 -16.12 5.99
N ILE A 94 -6.91 -17.26 6.04
CA ILE A 94 -7.31 -18.50 5.39
C ILE A 94 -7.88 -19.40 6.48
N GLU A 95 -9.20 -19.47 6.56
CA GLU A 95 -9.90 -20.34 7.51
C GLU A 95 -10.06 -21.78 6.98
N ASN A 96 -10.31 -22.72 7.89
CA ASN A 96 -10.53 -24.13 7.60
C ASN A 96 -9.43 -24.73 6.72
N ARG A 97 -8.16 -24.42 7.04
CA ARG A 97 -7.03 -24.91 6.26
C ARG A 97 -7.00 -26.44 6.26
N GLU A 98 -6.68 -27.02 5.12
CA GLU A 98 -6.43 -28.44 5.00
C GLU A 98 -5.05 -28.77 5.59
N PRO A 99 -4.93 -29.81 6.44
CA PRO A 99 -3.63 -30.27 6.92
C PRO A 99 -2.71 -30.65 5.76
N ASP A 100 -1.42 -30.35 5.90
CA ASP A 100 -0.38 -30.64 4.91
C ASP A 100 -0.54 -29.94 3.55
N THR A 101 -1.50 -29.01 3.43
CA THR A 101 -1.69 -28.19 2.23
C THR A 101 -0.88 -26.90 2.29
N GLU A 102 -0.21 -26.58 1.19
CA GLU A 102 0.48 -25.31 0.97
C GLU A 102 -0.46 -24.34 0.26
N TYR A 103 -0.39 -23.06 0.61
CA TYR A 103 -1.20 -21.97 0.06
C TYR A 103 -0.30 -20.85 -0.47
N TRP A 104 -0.77 -20.18 -1.51
CA TRP A 104 -0.17 -18.97 -2.06
C TRP A 104 -1.08 -17.78 -1.81
N VAL A 105 -0.46 -16.66 -1.43
CA VAL A 105 -1.07 -15.34 -1.37
C VAL A 105 -0.28 -14.42 -2.31
N ASP A 106 -0.88 -14.07 -3.44
CA ASP A 106 -0.40 -13.04 -4.35
C ASP A 106 -1.03 -11.71 -3.96
N ILE A 107 -0.26 -10.68 -3.64
CA ILE A 107 -0.79 -9.39 -3.18
C ILE A 107 -0.10 -8.21 -3.85
N ARG A 108 -0.89 -7.18 -4.14
CA ARG A 108 -0.44 -5.87 -4.61
C ARG A 108 -1.14 -4.76 -3.84
N ILE A 109 -0.38 -3.78 -3.39
CA ILE A 109 -0.87 -2.62 -2.66
C ILE A 109 -0.41 -1.35 -3.38
N PHE A 110 -1.34 -0.45 -3.66
CA PHE A 110 -1.09 0.87 -4.22
C PHE A 110 -1.48 1.93 -3.19
N ASP A 111 -0.74 3.04 -3.14
CA ASP A 111 -1.14 4.21 -2.35
C ASP A 111 -2.19 5.06 -3.06
N GLU A 112 -2.64 6.14 -2.40
CA GLU A 112 -3.61 7.11 -2.93
C GLU A 112 -3.18 7.79 -4.24
N PHE A 113 -1.88 7.77 -4.56
CA PHE A 113 -1.31 8.33 -5.79
C PHE A 113 -1.14 7.29 -6.89
N ASP A 114 -1.77 6.12 -6.77
CA ASP A 114 -1.67 4.98 -7.67
C ASP A 114 -0.25 4.38 -7.79
N ARG A 115 0.64 4.64 -6.82
CA ARG A 115 2.00 4.10 -6.83
C ARG A 115 1.99 2.71 -6.20
N LEU A 116 2.58 1.73 -6.88
CA LEU A 116 2.76 0.39 -6.31
C LEU A 116 3.77 0.45 -5.16
N VAL A 117 3.30 0.16 -3.94
CA VAL A 117 4.12 0.23 -2.71
C VAL A 117 4.47 -1.13 -2.13
N PHE A 118 3.72 -2.18 -2.51
CA PHE A 118 4.02 -3.55 -2.13
C PHE A 118 3.55 -4.54 -3.20
N ASP A 119 4.39 -5.52 -3.55
CA ASP A 119 4.07 -6.63 -4.47
C ASP A 119 4.80 -7.89 -4.00
N ALA A 120 4.06 -8.94 -3.68
CA ALA A 120 4.64 -10.17 -3.17
C ALA A 120 3.79 -11.40 -3.50
N ARG A 121 4.49 -12.54 -3.66
CA ARG A 121 3.91 -13.90 -3.61
C ARG A 121 4.42 -14.60 -2.36
N ILE A 122 3.53 -14.91 -1.43
CA ILE A 122 3.87 -15.55 -0.16
C ILE A 122 3.38 -17.00 -0.20
N SER A 123 4.25 -17.94 0.18
CA SER A 123 3.91 -19.35 0.35
C SER A 123 3.82 -19.69 1.83
N VAL A 124 2.74 -20.32 2.25
CA VAL A 124 2.45 -20.69 3.65
C VAL A 124 1.75 -22.03 3.76
N GLY A 125 1.65 -22.55 4.98
CA GLY A 125 1.11 -23.87 5.23
C GLY A 125 2.20 -24.94 5.21
N ARG A 126 1.76 -26.20 5.11
CA ARG A 126 2.28 -27.40 5.77
C ARG A 126 1.74 -27.54 7.19
#